data_AF-G9PLZ3-F1
#
_entry.id   AF-G9PLZ3-F1
#
_cell.length_a   1.000
_cell.length_b   1.000
_cell.length_c   1.000
_cell.angle_alpha   90.00
_cell.angle_beta   90.00
_cell.angle_gamma   90.00
#
_symmetry.space_group_name_H-M   'P 1'
#
loop_
_entity.id
_entity.type
_entity.pdbx_description
1 polymer ?
#
loop_
_entity_poly.entity_id
_entity_poly.type
_entity_poly.pdbx_seq_one_letter_code
_entity_poly.pdbx_strand_id
1 'polypeptide(L)'
;MRVYLLVMAIAAVATYVAVPIIRHIALVSNALTPVRARDVHSTPIPRLGGVAMFFGLFSAISVASQIPYLSDVIDSSAWAVVLGAGLVCLLGVVDDLWELDWMTKLAGQILAAGVMAWQGVQLLTFPVAGLTIGSSRLSLISTVIVVVAAINAVNFVDGLDGLAAGVVGIGSTAFFLYTYVLTRATSPGSYSSLAATIVAALIGVCLGFLPHNFNPATIFMGDSGAMQLGLVSAASTIIVTGQIDPGSFDGSRALPAFMPILLPLAVLLLPLTDMIMAIVRRTRKGLSPTHPDRMHMHHRLLAAGHSHRRAVLVMYLWAAVASFPVAAMAFFPLPWVMVGAAIAILFAFVVTVDLMPGVRHGLRSALRRRQDRQGQRIVISRNVSGTGEVTRPAEGQAPQGAAVPAQSGSSEGTRQ
;
A
#
# COMPACT_ATOMS: atom_id res chain seq x y z
N MET A 1 -17.21 20.67 0.91
CA MET A 1 -15.75 20.42 0.96
C MET A 1 -15.09 20.88 2.25
N ARG A 2 -15.30 22.13 2.73
CA ARG A 2 -14.65 22.66 3.95
C ARG A 2 -14.78 21.76 5.19
N VAL A 3 -15.98 21.23 5.44
CA VAL A 3 -16.23 20.33 6.59
C VAL A 3 -15.40 19.05 6.51
N TYR A 4 -15.29 18.43 5.32
CA TYR A 4 -14.45 17.24 5.15
C TYR A 4 -12.96 17.53 5.34
N LEU A 5 -12.48 18.69 4.88
CA LEU A 5 -11.10 19.13 5.12
C LEU A 5 -10.84 19.36 6.61
N LEU A 6 -11.83 19.88 7.35
CA LEU A 6 -11.75 20.01 8.80
C LEU A 6 -11.65 18.63 9.48
N VAL A 7 -12.48 17.67 9.09
CA VAL A 7 -12.41 16.28 9.60
C VAL A 7 -11.04 15.66 9.33
N MET A 8 -10.52 15.83 8.10
CA MET A 8 -9.18 15.38 7.73
C MET A 8 -8.09 16.04 8.58
N ALA A 9 -8.18 17.35 8.81
CA ALA A 9 -7.23 18.09 9.63
C ALA A 9 -7.28 17.64 11.10
N ILE A 10 -8.47 17.43 11.66
CA ILE A 10 -8.63 16.91 13.03
C ILE A 10 -7.98 15.54 13.16
N ALA A 11 -8.27 14.62 12.23
CA ALA A 11 -7.69 13.29 12.27
C ALA A 11 -6.16 13.34 12.15
N ALA A 12 -5.63 14.19 11.25
CA ALA A 12 -4.20 14.37 11.06
C ALA A 12 -3.51 14.95 12.30
N VAL A 13 -4.05 16.02 12.88
CA VAL A 13 -3.48 16.66 14.07
C VAL A 13 -3.56 15.73 15.28
N ALA A 14 -4.72 15.10 15.50
CA ALA A 14 -4.92 14.18 16.61
C ALA A 14 -3.99 12.97 16.52
N THR A 15 -3.86 12.34 15.34
CA THR A 15 -2.89 11.26 15.14
C THR A 15 -1.46 11.76 15.34
N TYR A 16 -1.07 12.87 14.70
CA TYR A 16 0.29 13.42 14.78
C TYR A 16 0.73 13.70 16.21
N VAL A 17 -0.15 14.32 17.02
CA VAL A 17 0.12 14.63 18.44
C VAL A 17 0.08 13.37 19.31
N ALA A 18 -0.77 12.40 19.01
CA ALA A 18 -0.83 11.15 19.76
C ALA A 18 0.41 10.26 19.53
N VAL A 19 1.02 10.30 18.34
CA VAL A 19 2.20 9.46 18.03
C VAL A 19 3.33 9.56 19.06
N PRO A 20 3.88 10.74 19.41
CA PRO A 20 4.98 10.82 20.37
C PRO A 20 4.61 10.30 21.77
N ILE A 21 3.34 10.48 22.19
CA ILE A 21 2.83 9.97 23.47
C ILE A 21 2.81 8.44 23.44
N ILE A 22 2.20 7.85 22.41
CA ILE A 22 2.13 6.39 22.24
C ILE A 22 3.53 5.79 22.07
N ARG A 23 4.43 6.47 21.35
CA ARG A 23 5.83 6.07 21.23
C ARG A 23 6.51 6.01 22.60
N HIS A 24 6.29 7.01 23.45
CA HIS A 24 6.84 7.00 24.81
C HIS A 24 6.29 5.85 25.65
N ILE A 25 4.98 5.61 25.59
CA ILE A 25 4.34 4.48 26.28
C ILE A 25 4.93 3.15 25.80
N ALA A 26 5.08 2.96 24.49
CA ALA A 26 5.64 1.75 23.89
C ALA A 26 7.10 1.50 24.30
N LEU A 27 7.90 2.57 24.46
CA LEU A 27 9.27 2.49 24.96
C LEU A 27 9.31 2.05 26.44
N VAL A 28 8.42 2.59 27.28
CA VAL A 28 8.37 2.28 28.72
C VAL A 28 7.80 0.89 28.97
N SER A 29 6.82 0.45 28.19
CA SER A 29 6.24 -0.90 28.28
C SER A 29 7.09 -1.99 27.64
N ASN A 30 8.26 -1.63 27.08
CA ASN A 30 9.15 -2.53 26.35
C ASN A 30 8.45 -3.26 25.18
N ALA A 31 7.47 -2.61 24.55
CA ALA A 31 6.79 -3.07 23.34
C ALA A 31 7.68 -2.83 22.10
N LEU A 32 8.90 -3.37 22.17
CA LEU A 32 9.92 -3.22 21.15
C LEU A 32 9.92 -4.42 20.21
N THR A 33 10.15 -4.15 18.93
CA THR A 33 10.44 -5.22 17.97
C THR A 33 11.82 -5.82 18.28
N PRO A 34 11.96 -7.10 18.66
CA PRO A 34 13.27 -7.73 18.67
C PRO A 34 13.81 -7.77 17.24
N VAL A 35 15.02 -7.26 17.01
CA VAL A 35 15.66 -7.24 15.69
C VAL A 35 15.87 -8.68 15.24
N ARG A 36 15.04 -9.15 14.30
CA ARG A 36 15.19 -10.50 13.73
C ARG A 36 16.16 -10.43 12.55
N ALA A 37 16.86 -11.53 12.27
CA ALA A 37 17.74 -11.65 11.11
C ALA A 37 17.04 -11.46 9.73
N ARG A 38 15.72 -11.23 9.72
CA ARG A 38 14.86 -10.98 8.55
C ARG A 38 14.43 -9.51 8.41
N ASP A 39 14.67 -8.67 9.41
CA ASP A 39 14.20 -7.29 9.43
C ASP A 39 15.22 -6.39 8.71
N VAL A 40 14.73 -5.40 7.97
CA VAL A 40 15.57 -4.45 7.21
C VAL A 40 16.20 -3.40 8.15
N HIS A 41 15.71 -3.31 9.39
CA HIS A 41 16.13 -2.33 10.39
C HIS A 41 17.20 -2.89 11.32
N SER A 42 18.20 -2.06 11.62
CA SER A 42 19.31 -2.38 12.53
C SER A 42 19.03 -2.00 13.99
N THR A 43 17.94 -1.27 14.27
CA THR A 43 17.59 -0.76 15.60
C THR A 43 16.16 -1.17 15.99
N PRO A 44 15.90 -1.58 17.26
CA PRO A 44 14.54 -1.86 17.73
C PRO A 44 13.66 -0.61 17.62
N ILE A 45 12.62 -0.68 16.80
CA ILE A 45 11.62 0.39 16.66
C ILE A 45 10.35 -0.04 17.41
N PRO A 46 9.74 0.84 18.22
CA PRO A 46 8.49 0.53 18.91
C PRO A 46 7.36 0.22 17.94
N ARG A 47 6.51 -0.74 18.31
CA ARG A 47 5.23 -1.01 17.65
C ARG A 47 4.12 -0.32 18.46
N LEU A 48 2.86 -0.37 18.04
CA LEU A 48 1.69 0.33 18.62
C LEU A 48 1.32 1.69 17.98
N GLY A 49 1.92 2.08 16.85
CA GLY A 49 1.50 3.30 16.14
C GLY A 49 0.01 3.30 15.74
N GLY A 50 -0.58 2.11 15.58
CA GLY A 50 -2.02 1.94 15.36
C GLY A 50 -2.91 2.55 16.45
N VAL A 51 -2.46 2.61 17.71
CA VAL A 51 -3.25 3.23 18.79
C VAL A 51 -3.40 4.74 18.56
N ALA A 52 -2.34 5.41 18.11
CA ALA A 52 -2.39 6.83 17.76
C ALA A 52 -3.27 7.08 16.51
N MET A 53 -3.25 6.15 15.56
CA MET A 53 -4.11 6.20 14.38
C MET A 53 -5.59 6.05 14.76
N PHE A 54 -5.91 5.11 15.64
CA PHE A 54 -7.27 4.90 16.15
C PHE A 54 -7.76 6.14 16.91
N PHE A 55 -6.91 6.74 17.75
CA PHE A 55 -7.27 7.99 18.44
C PHE A 55 -7.61 9.13 17.47
N GLY A 56 -6.87 9.25 16.36
CA GLY A 56 -7.19 10.24 15.33
C GLY A 56 -8.52 9.97 14.62
N LEU A 57 -8.80 8.71 14.28
CA LEU A 57 -10.09 8.31 13.70
C LEU A 57 -11.25 8.61 14.67
N PHE A 58 -11.13 8.16 15.92
CA PHE A 58 -12.13 8.38 16.96
C PHE A 58 -12.39 9.86 17.19
N SER A 59 -11.33 10.67 17.30
CA SER A 59 -11.43 12.12 17.49
C SER A 59 -12.13 12.80 16.32
N ALA A 60 -11.78 12.42 15.08
CA ALA A 60 -12.37 12.99 13.87
C ALA A 60 -13.87 12.68 13.74
N ILE A 61 -14.28 11.44 13.99
CA ILE A 61 -15.70 11.05 13.96
C ILE A 61 -16.48 11.67 15.13
N SER A 62 -15.88 11.74 16.32
CA SER A 62 -16.49 12.39 17.48
C SER A 62 -16.77 13.87 17.20
N VAL A 63 -15.80 14.61 16.66
CA VAL A 63 -16.02 16.02 16.29
C VAL A 63 -17.00 16.14 15.13
N ALA A 64 -16.91 15.28 14.12
CA ALA A 64 -17.84 15.26 12.99
C ALA A 64 -19.30 15.08 13.45
N SER A 65 -19.55 14.26 14.48
CA SER A 65 -20.89 14.04 15.06
C SER A 65 -21.52 15.29 15.67
N GLN A 66 -20.71 16.29 16.03
CA GLN A 66 -21.15 17.55 16.62
C GLN A 66 -21.33 18.66 15.58
N ILE A 67 -20.98 18.41 14.31
CA ILE A 67 -21.11 19.40 13.24
C ILE A 67 -22.53 19.31 12.65
N PRO A 68 -23.35 20.39 12.71
CA PRO A 68 -24.72 20.35 12.20
C PRO A 68 -24.84 19.96 10.72
N TYR A 69 -23.84 20.32 9.90
CA TYR A 69 -23.80 19.92 8.49
C TYR A 69 -23.72 18.40 8.27
N LEU A 70 -23.27 17.64 9.27
CA LEU A 70 -23.10 16.18 9.19
C LEU A 70 -24.12 15.42 10.05
N SER A 71 -25.05 16.09 10.74
CA SER A 71 -26.00 15.44 11.67
C SER A 71 -26.83 14.35 10.99
N ASP A 72 -27.20 14.58 9.72
CA ASP A 72 -28.10 13.70 8.99
C ASP A 72 -27.37 12.47 8.40
N VAL A 73 -26.04 12.49 8.37
CA VAL A 73 -25.22 11.40 7.83
C VAL A 73 -24.40 10.65 8.87
N ILE A 74 -24.17 11.25 10.04
CA ILE A 74 -23.51 10.56 11.16
C ILE A 74 -24.56 9.80 11.96
N ASP A 75 -24.79 8.56 11.55
CA ASP A 75 -25.70 7.60 12.17
C ASP A 75 -24.94 6.54 12.99
N SER A 76 -25.63 5.45 13.36
CA SER A 76 -25.01 4.29 14.01
C SER A 76 -23.90 3.65 13.18
N SER A 77 -23.97 3.73 11.84
CA SER A 77 -22.98 3.16 10.93
C SER A 77 -21.61 3.83 11.09
N ALA A 78 -21.57 5.14 11.37
CA ALA A 78 -20.32 5.85 11.69
C ALA A 78 -19.62 5.24 12.92
N TRP A 79 -20.39 5.04 13.99
CA TRP A 79 -19.91 4.45 15.23
C TRP A 79 -19.61 2.97 15.11
N ALA A 80 -20.31 2.25 14.23
CA ALA A 80 -19.99 0.86 13.89
C ALA A 80 -18.59 0.73 13.28
N VAL A 81 -18.19 1.65 12.38
CA VAL A 81 -16.83 1.68 11.83
C VAL A 81 -15.80 1.97 12.92
N VAL A 82 -16.07 2.94 13.79
CA VAL A 82 -15.17 3.26 14.92
C VAL A 82 -15.04 2.06 15.86
N LEU A 83 -16.14 1.38 16.18
CA LEU A 83 -16.13 0.19 17.03
C LEU A 83 -15.35 -0.96 16.38
N GLY A 84 -15.60 -1.24 15.10
CA GLY A 84 -14.87 -2.24 14.33
C GLY A 84 -13.37 -1.94 14.28
N ALA A 85 -12.99 -0.68 14.00
CA ALA A 85 -11.62 -0.20 14.01
C ALA A 85 -10.97 -0.35 15.39
N GLY A 86 -11.71 -0.05 16.46
CA GLY A 86 -11.27 -0.24 17.85
C GLY A 86 -11.02 -1.70 18.18
N LEU A 87 -11.92 -2.60 17.78
CA LEU A 87 -11.77 -4.05 17.99
C LEU A 87 -10.55 -4.62 17.25
N VAL A 88 -10.32 -4.26 15.98
CA VAL A 88 -9.11 -4.71 15.27
C VAL A 88 -7.84 -4.01 15.76
N CYS A 89 -7.93 -2.77 16.25
CA CYS A 89 -6.82 -2.10 16.90
C CYS A 89 -6.43 -2.85 18.18
N LEU A 90 -7.39 -3.21 19.03
CA LEU A 90 -7.15 -4.01 20.23
C LEU A 90 -6.56 -5.36 19.88
N LEU A 91 -7.14 -6.08 18.92
CA LEU A 91 -6.60 -7.35 18.43
C LEU A 91 -5.15 -7.19 17.95
N GLY A 92 -4.86 -6.15 17.18
CA GLY A 92 -3.51 -5.89 16.69
C GLY A 92 -2.54 -5.48 17.79
N VAL A 93 -3.00 -4.78 18.84
CA VAL A 93 -2.16 -4.50 20.03
C VAL A 93 -1.83 -5.79 20.75
N VAL A 94 -2.82 -6.67 20.95
CA VAL A 94 -2.61 -8.01 21.55
C VAL A 94 -1.60 -8.80 20.71
N ASP A 95 -1.73 -8.78 19.39
CA ASP A 95 -0.84 -9.48 18.46
C ASP A 95 0.58 -8.88 18.42
N ASP A 96 0.70 -7.55 18.43
CA ASP A 96 1.98 -6.83 18.48
C ASP A 96 2.76 -7.13 19.78
N LEU A 97 2.06 -7.47 20.87
CA LEU A 97 2.67 -7.75 22.19
C LEU A 97 2.92 -9.24 22.46
N TRP A 98 2.01 -10.13 22.03
CA TRP A 98 2.03 -11.55 22.38
C TRP A 98 2.22 -12.52 21.21
N GLU A 99 2.30 -12.02 19.98
CA GLU A 99 2.41 -12.83 18.75
C GLU A 99 1.36 -13.94 18.67
N LEU A 100 0.14 -13.58 18.27
CA LEU A 100 -0.97 -14.52 18.15
C LEU A 100 -0.76 -15.48 16.98
N ASP A 101 -1.32 -16.68 17.12
CA ASP A 101 -1.44 -17.57 15.98
C ASP A 101 -2.46 -17.03 14.96
N TRP A 102 -2.30 -17.45 13.71
CA TRP A 102 -3.10 -16.93 12.61
C TRP A 102 -4.61 -17.22 12.73
N MET A 103 -5.01 -18.28 13.45
CA MET A 103 -6.43 -18.62 13.63
C MET A 103 -7.08 -17.69 14.64
N THR A 104 -6.41 -17.43 15.75
CA THR A 104 -6.86 -16.45 16.74
C THR A 104 -6.96 -15.06 16.12
N LYS A 105 -5.96 -14.67 15.33
CA LYS A 105 -5.97 -13.41 14.58
C LYS A 105 -7.13 -13.33 13.59
N LEU A 106 -7.35 -14.38 12.80
CA LEU A 106 -8.47 -14.43 11.85
C LEU A 106 -9.83 -14.37 12.56
N ALA A 107 -10.00 -15.09 13.67
CA ALA A 107 -11.23 -15.09 14.46
C ALA A 107 -11.54 -13.69 15.01
N GLY A 108 -10.53 -12.98 15.51
CA GLY A 108 -10.68 -11.59 15.96
C GLY A 108 -11.07 -10.63 14.82
N GLN A 109 -10.47 -10.79 13.64
CA GLN A 109 -10.84 -10.01 12.45
C GLN A 109 -12.29 -10.26 12.02
N ILE A 110 -12.72 -11.54 12.01
CA ILE A 110 -14.10 -11.94 11.70
C ILE A 110 -15.06 -11.35 12.72
N LEU A 111 -14.73 -11.39 14.01
CA LEU A 111 -15.55 -10.82 15.07
C LEU A 111 -15.71 -9.31 14.90
N ALA A 112 -14.61 -8.58 14.67
CA ALA A 112 -14.66 -7.13 14.49
C ALA A 112 -15.46 -6.73 13.24
N ALA A 113 -15.23 -7.43 12.11
CA ALA A 113 -15.99 -7.23 10.88
C ALA A 113 -17.47 -7.58 11.05
N GLY A 114 -17.77 -8.66 11.77
CA GLY A 114 -19.13 -9.12 12.06
C GLY A 114 -19.91 -8.15 12.94
N VAL A 115 -19.29 -7.60 14.00
CA VAL A 115 -19.90 -6.57 14.85
C VAL A 115 -20.18 -5.30 14.06
N MET A 116 -19.23 -4.84 13.24
CA MET A 116 -19.43 -3.69 12.37
C MET A 116 -20.58 -3.93 11.37
N ALA A 117 -20.61 -5.10 10.73
CA ALA A 117 -21.66 -5.48 9.78
C ALA A 117 -23.03 -5.57 10.44
N TRP A 118 -23.11 -6.15 11.63
CA TRP A 118 -24.36 -6.29 12.39
C TRP A 118 -24.98 -4.93 12.73
N GLN A 119 -24.17 -3.89 12.92
CA GLN A 119 -24.63 -2.53 13.19
C GLN A 119 -24.99 -1.70 11.93
N GLY A 120 -25.07 -2.33 10.76
CA GLY A 120 -25.63 -1.73 9.55
C GLY A 120 -24.65 -1.46 8.41
N VAL A 121 -23.35 -1.65 8.61
CA VAL A 121 -22.35 -1.53 7.54
C VAL A 121 -22.33 -2.83 6.73
N GLN A 122 -23.31 -3.02 5.84
CA GLN A 122 -23.48 -4.26 5.07
C GLN A 122 -23.43 -4.03 3.57
N LEU A 123 -22.85 -5.01 2.86
CA LEU A 123 -22.82 -5.05 1.41
C LEU A 123 -24.18 -5.52 0.89
N LEU A 124 -25.00 -4.59 0.41
CA LEU A 124 -26.37 -4.88 -0.04
C LEU A 124 -26.45 -5.32 -1.51
N THR A 125 -25.44 -4.97 -2.31
CA THR A 125 -25.41 -5.25 -3.74
C THR A 125 -24.07 -5.86 -4.09
N PHE A 126 -24.07 -6.92 -4.90
CA PHE A 126 -22.84 -7.46 -5.41
C PHE A 126 -22.15 -6.44 -6.31
N PRO A 127 -20.82 -6.33 -6.21
CA PRO A 127 -20.02 -5.46 -7.06
C PRO A 127 -20.00 -5.88 -8.54
N VAL A 128 -20.70 -6.95 -8.91
CA VAL A 128 -20.73 -7.47 -10.28
C VAL A 128 -22.17 -7.46 -10.77
N ALA A 129 -22.39 -6.74 -11.87
CA ALA A 129 -23.68 -6.63 -12.57
C ALA A 129 -24.85 -6.04 -11.74
N GLY A 130 -24.57 -5.33 -10.64
CA GLY A 130 -25.62 -4.67 -9.83
C GLY A 130 -26.60 -5.64 -9.19
N LEU A 131 -26.23 -6.91 -9.03
CA LEU A 131 -27.09 -7.94 -8.46
C LEU A 131 -27.31 -7.66 -6.97
N THR A 132 -28.53 -7.30 -6.59
CA THR A 132 -28.92 -7.11 -5.19
C THR A 132 -28.82 -8.42 -4.41
N ILE A 133 -28.23 -8.34 -3.22
CA ILE A 133 -28.11 -9.47 -2.30
C ILE A 133 -29.44 -9.61 -1.56
N GLY A 134 -30.32 -10.48 -2.06
CA GLY A 134 -31.68 -10.67 -1.51
C GLY A 134 -31.75 -11.31 -0.12
N SER A 135 -30.63 -11.69 0.49
CA SER A 135 -30.57 -12.34 1.81
C SER A 135 -29.67 -11.57 2.76
N SER A 136 -30.23 -11.11 3.88
CA SER A 136 -29.48 -10.41 4.94
C SER A 136 -28.31 -11.25 5.47
N ARG A 137 -28.47 -12.58 5.59
CA ARG A 137 -27.39 -13.49 6.00
C ARG A 137 -26.24 -13.50 4.99
N LEU A 138 -26.57 -13.52 3.71
CA LEU A 138 -25.56 -13.50 2.64
C LEU A 138 -24.85 -12.15 2.58
N SER A 139 -25.57 -11.05 2.82
CA SER A 139 -25.00 -9.71 2.90
C SER A 139 -24.00 -9.60 4.06
N LEU A 140 -24.36 -10.08 5.25
CA LEU A 140 -23.47 -10.12 6.41
C LEU A 140 -22.21 -10.96 6.13
N ILE A 141 -22.36 -12.19 5.65
CA ILE A 141 -21.23 -13.08 5.35
C ILE A 141 -20.31 -12.46 4.29
N SER A 142 -20.89 -11.90 3.22
CA SER A 142 -20.12 -11.26 2.15
C SER A 142 -19.36 -10.04 2.68
N THR A 143 -19.99 -9.24 3.54
CA THR A 143 -19.36 -8.09 4.20
C THR A 143 -18.16 -8.52 5.02
N VAL A 144 -18.32 -9.53 5.88
CA VAL A 144 -17.24 -10.06 6.71
C VAL A 144 -16.07 -10.54 5.84
N ILE A 145 -16.35 -11.30 4.77
CA ILE A 145 -15.31 -11.79 3.85
C ILE A 145 -14.54 -10.63 3.21
N VAL A 146 -15.25 -9.63 2.67
CA VAL A 146 -14.62 -8.47 2.00
C VAL A 146 -13.78 -7.66 2.99
N VAL A 147 -14.29 -7.41 4.19
CA VAL A 147 -13.58 -6.66 5.23
C VAL A 147 -12.34 -7.41 5.70
N VAL A 148 -12.44 -8.72 5.98
CA VAL A 148 -11.30 -9.55 6.38
C VAL A 148 -10.26 -9.64 5.27
N ALA A 149 -10.68 -9.75 4.00
CA ALA A 149 -9.76 -9.74 2.87
C ALA A 149 -9.01 -8.40 2.77
N ALA A 150 -9.70 -7.27 2.94
CA ALA A 150 -9.08 -5.95 2.93
C ALA A 150 -8.10 -5.75 4.11
N ILE A 151 -8.49 -6.19 5.32
CA ILE A 151 -7.63 -6.20 6.50
C ILE A 151 -6.30 -6.91 6.21
N ASN A 152 -6.37 -8.15 5.70
CA ASN A 152 -5.19 -8.94 5.42
C ASN A 152 -4.38 -8.38 4.24
N ALA A 153 -5.04 -7.85 3.22
CA ALA A 153 -4.37 -7.24 2.07
C ALA A 153 -3.50 -6.05 2.50
N VAL A 154 -4.05 -5.13 3.30
CA VAL A 154 -3.30 -3.96 3.81
C VAL A 154 -2.18 -4.41 4.74
N ASN A 155 -2.43 -5.42 5.59
CA ASN A 155 -1.42 -6.02 6.44
C ASN A 155 -0.22 -6.59 5.64
N PHE A 156 -0.48 -7.30 4.53
CA PHE A 156 0.60 -7.80 3.64
C PHE A 156 1.46 -6.70 3.02
N VAL A 157 0.90 -5.51 2.79
CA VAL A 157 1.64 -4.37 2.23
C VAL A 157 2.50 -3.66 3.27
N ASP A 158 2.21 -3.82 4.57
CA ASP A 158 2.97 -3.17 5.66
C ASP A 158 4.32 -3.85 5.93
N GLY A 159 5.21 -3.82 4.94
CA GLY A 159 6.56 -4.38 5.03
C GLY A 159 7.68 -3.35 5.03
N LEU A 160 7.39 -2.07 4.78
CA LEU A 160 8.37 -0.99 4.72
C LEU A 160 7.82 0.30 5.36
N ASP A 161 8.68 1.05 6.04
CA ASP A 161 8.44 2.41 6.56
C ASP A 161 7.62 3.30 5.61
N GLY A 162 6.42 3.69 6.05
CA GLY A 162 5.51 4.57 5.32
C GLY A 162 4.70 3.88 4.21
N LEU A 163 4.98 2.63 3.85
CA LEU A 163 4.41 2.01 2.66
C LEU A 163 2.89 1.89 2.72
N ALA A 164 2.36 1.19 3.72
CA ALA A 164 0.92 0.94 3.80
C ALA A 164 0.12 2.22 4.10
N ALA A 165 0.56 3.07 5.04
CA ALA A 165 -0.10 4.35 5.32
C ALA A 165 -0.15 5.26 4.08
N GLY A 166 0.92 5.31 3.27
CA GLY A 166 0.93 6.12 2.05
C GLY A 166 0.14 5.51 0.90
N VAL A 167 0.21 4.20 0.65
CA VAL A 167 -0.60 3.53 -0.39
C VAL A 167 -2.09 3.68 -0.08
N VAL A 168 -2.50 3.41 1.16
CA VAL A 168 -3.88 3.62 1.61
C VAL A 168 -4.26 5.10 1.53
N GLY A 169 -3.42 6.02 2.03
CA GLY A 169 -3.72 7.46 1.98
C GLY A 169 -3.89 8.02 0.56
N ILE A 170 -3.05 7.59 -0.39
CA ILE A 170 -3.15 7.97 -1.81
C ILE A 170 -4.44 7.44 -2.40
N GLY A 171 -4.73 6.15 -2.22
CA GLY A 171 -5.96 5.55 -2.72
C GLY A 171 -7.21 6.17 -2.08
N SER A 172 -7.21 6.39 -0.77
CA SER A 172 -8.27 7.08 -0.05
C SER A 172 -8.48 8.51 -0.56
N THR A 173 -7.43 9.21 -0.99
CA THR A 173 -7.56 10.55 -1.59
C THR A 173 -8.31 10.49 -2.92
N ALA A 174 -7.94 9.56 -3.81
CA ALA A 174 -8.71 9.30 -5.02
C ALA A 174 -10.16 8.89 -4.71
N PHE A 175 -10.35 8.10 -3.64
CA PHE A 175 -11.67 7.70 -3.17
C PHE A 175 -12.53 8.88 -2.72
N PHE A 176 -11.97 9.75 -1.89
CA PHE A 176 -12.65 10.94 -1.41
C PHE A 176 -13.08 11.86 -2.55
N LEU A 177 -12.21 12.12 -3.53
CA LEU A 177 -12.51 12.99 -4.66
C LEU A 177 -13.70 12.46 -5.48
N TYR A 178 -13.70 11.16 -5.78
CA TYR A 178 -14.81 10.51 -6.45
C TYR A 178 -16.10 10.59 -5.65
N THR A 179 -16.08 10.15 -4.39
CA THR A 179 -17.27 10.13 -3.54
C THR A 179 -17.85 11.53 -3.38
N TYR A 180 -17.00 12.54 -3.23
CA TYR A 180 -17.46 13.93 -3.14
C TYR A 180 -18.18 14.41 -4.40
N VAL A 181 -17.66 14.10 -5.59
CA VAL A 181 -18.33 14.43 -6.86
C VAL A 181 -19.62 13.65 -7.04
N LEU A 182 -19.62 12.36 -6.70
CA LEU A 182 -20.79 11.51 -6.76
C LEU A 182 -21.92 12.09 -5.90
N THR A 183 -21.65 12.38 -4.61
CA THR A 183 -22.63 12.99 -3.71
C THR A 183 -23.15 14.33 -4.24
N ARG A 184 -22.29 15.14 -4.85
CA ARG A 184 -22.70 16.41 -5.49
C ARG A 184 -23.66 16.20 -6.67
N ALA A 185 -23.52 15.10 -7.40
CA ALA A 185 -24.35 14.78 -8.56
C ALA A 185 -25.68 14.12 -8.17
N THR A 186 -25.68 13.25 -7.15
CA THR A 186 -26.86 12.45 -6.75
C THR A 186 -27.74 13.14 -5.71
N SER A 187 -27.20 14.10 -4.95
CA SER A 187 -27.92 14.76 -3.86
C SER A 187 -27.84 16.29 -3.98
N PRO A 188 -28.61 16.91 -4.89
CA PRO A 188 -28.49 18.34 -5.21
C PRO A 188 -28.79 19.30 -4.04
N GLY A 189 -29.45 18.82 -2.97
CA GLY A 189 -29.81 19.61 -1.79
C GLY A 189 -28.94 19.40 -0.54
N SER A 190 -28.13 18.34 -0.48
CA SER A 190 -27.19 18.10 0.61
C SER A 190 -25.96 17.38 0.11
N TYR A 191 -24.79 18.00 0.28
CA TYR A 191 -23.51 17.41 -0.12
C TYR A 191 -22.83 16.67 1.04
N SER A 192 -23.59 16.23 2.03
CA SER A 192 -23.13 15.41 3.16
C SER A 192 -23.11 13.93 2.78
N SER A 193 -22.03 13.22 3.10
CA SER A 193 -21.87 11.78 2.87
C SER A 193 -21.07 11.19 4.02
N LEU A 194 -21.62 10.14 4.62
CA LEU A 194 -20.93 9.38 5.67
C LEU A 194 -19.62 8.79 5.15
N ALA A 195 -19.63 8.18 3.97
CA ALA A 195 -18.43 7.62 3.39
C ALA A 195 -17.37 8.69 3.11
N ALA A 196 -17.75 9.85 2.57
CA ALA A 196 -16.80 10.95 2.37
C ALA A 196 -16.18 11.41 3.71
N THR A 197 -16.96 11.43 4.79
CA THR A 197 -16.46 11.76 6.14
C THR A 197 -15.46 10.72 6.66
N ILE A 198 -15.78 9.42 6.55
CA ILE A 198 -14.90 8.33 7.00
C ILE A 198 -13.60 8.31 6.18
N VAL A 199 -13.69 8.45 4.86
CA VAL A 199 -12.51 8.50 3.99
C VAL A 199 -11.67 9.75 4.27
N ALA A 200 -12.29 10.90 4.52
CA ALA A 200 -11.56 12.11 4.92
C ALA A 200 -10.80 11.91 6.24
N ALA A 201 -11.44 11.28 7.23
CA ALA A 201 -10.78 10.91 8.48
C ALA A 201 -9.62 9.93 8.24
N LEU A 202 -9.81 8.91 7.39
CA LEU A 202 -8.76 7.94 7.02
C LEU A 202 -7.55 8.60 6.35
N ILE A 203 -7.77 9.52 5.41
CA ILE A 203 -6.69 10.32 4.80
C ILE A 203 -5.96 11.10 5.88
N GLY A 204 -6.69 11.77 6.77
CA GLY A 204 -6.11 12.54 7.86
C GLY A 204 -5.26 11.67 8.78
N VAL A 205 -5.75 10.50 9.21
CA VAL A 205 -4.99 9.53 10.00
C VAL A 205 -3.69 9.14 9.30
N CYS A 206 -3.73 8.81 8.00
CA CYS A 206 -2.53 8.50 7.23
C CYS A 206 -1.55 9.69 7.20
N LEU A 207 -2.04 10.91 6.92
CA LEU A 207 -1.22 12.13 6.87
C LEU A 207 -0.61 12.50 8.23
N GLY A 208 -1.32 12.26 9.33
CA GLY A 208 -0.82 12.51 10.69
C GLY A 208 0.22 11.49 11.14
N PHE A 209 0.08 10.24 10.69
CA PHE A 209 1.00 9.16 11.04
C PHE A 209 2.29 9.16 10.20
N LEU A 210 2.17 9.49 8.90
CA LEU A 210 3.28 9.35 7.95
C LEU A 210 4.56 10.12 8.32
N PRO A 211 4.54 11.33 8.88
CA PRO A 211 5.75 12.04 9.31
C PRO A 211 6.60 11.26 10.32
N HIS A 212 5.98 10.42 11.14
CA HIS A 212 6.66 9.61 12.16
C HIS A 212 7.07 8.23 11.64
N ASN A 213 6.45 7.76 10.56
CA ASN A 213 6.62 6.42 10.02
C ASN A 213 7.38 6.38 8.68
N PHE A 214 7.55 7.52 8.01
CA PHE A 214 8.33 7.59 6.76
C PHE A 214 9.82 7.36 7.04
N ASN A 215 10.51 6.70 6.12
CA ASN A 215 11.87 6.22 6.35
C ASN A 215 12.89 7.36 6.64
N PRO A 216 13.67 7.30 7.74
CA PRO A 216 13.68 6.26 8.77
C PRO A 216 12.52 6.39 9.77
N ALA A 217 11.76 5.30 9.97
CA ALA A 217 10.62 5.30 10.88
C ALA A 217 11.05 5.45 12.35
N THR A 218 10.30 6.26 13.10
CA THR A 218 10.46 6.43 14.55
C THR A 218 9.55 5.51 15.38
N ILE A 219 8.49 5.00 14.74
CA ILE A 219 7.50 4.06 15.27
C ILE A 219 6.88 3.28 14.09
N PHE A 220 6.58 2.01 14.31
CA PHE A 220 5.80 1.20 13.38
C PHE A 220 4.33 1.23 13.74
N MET A 221 3.47 1.20 12.71
CA MET A 221 2.03 1.12 12.98
C MET A 221 1.65 -0.21 13.62
N GLY A 222 2.40 -1.27 13.29
CA GLY A 222 2.14 -2.60 13.78
C GLY A 222 0.86 -3.19 13.20
N ASP A 223 0.52 -4.37 13.68
CA ASP A 223 -0.68 -5.08 13.28
C ASP A 223 -1.95 -4.29 13.65
N SER A 224 -1.90 -3.55 14.77
CA SER A 224 -2.96 -2.61 15.18
C SER A 224 -3.26 -1.51 14.15
N GLY A 225 -2.23 -1.00 13.46
CA GLY A 225 -2.39 0.03 12.43
C GLY A 225 -2.83 -0.53 11.07
N ALA A 226 -2.20 -1.60 10.61
CA ALA A 226 -2.50 -2.16 9.29
C ALA A 226 -3.94 -2.70 9.21
N MET A 227 -4.39 -3.39 10.27
CA MET A 227 -5.72 -3.99 10.27
C MET A 227 -6.84 -2.96 10.27
N GLN A 228 -6.73 -1.87 11.05
CA GLN A 228 -7.74 -0.82 11.02
C GLN A 228 -7.76 -0.06 9.69
N LEU A 229 -6.62 0.18 9.04
CA LEU A 229 -6.58 0.81 7.72
C LEU A 229 -7.37 -0.01 6.70
N GLY A 230 -7.20 -1.35 6.71
CA GLY A 230 -7.96 -2.26 5.86
C GLY A 230 -9.45 -2.27 6.18
N LEU A 231 -9.82 -2.33 7.47
CA LEU A 231 -11.23 -2.31 7.91
C LEU A 231 -11.93 -1.01 7.51
N VAL A 232 -11.33 0.16 7.79
CA VAL A 232 -11.93 1.46 7.50
C VAL A 232 -12.03 1.71 5.99
N SER A 233 -11.04 1.25 5.21
CA SER A 233 -11.08 1.29 3.74
C SER A 233 -12.23 0.43 3.19
N ALA A 234 -12.43 -0.78 3.72
CA ALA A 234 -13.54 -1.65 3.33
C ALA A 234 -14.90 -1.10 3.79
N ALA A 235 -14.98 -0.55 5.00
CA ALA A 235 -16.21 0.02 5.52
C ALA A 235 -16.68 1.21 4.69
N SER A 236 -15.78 2.15 4.40
CA SER A 236 -16.08 3.30 3.53
C SER A 236 -16.54 2.87 2.13
N THR A 237 -15.90 1.85 1.57
CA THR A 237 -16.29 1.20 0.32
C THR A 237 -17.73 0.71 0.36
N ILE A 238 -18.05 -0.10 1.37
CA ILE A 238 -19.36 -0.72 1.54
C ILE A 238 -20.45 0.35 1.69
N ILE A 239 -20.19 1.38 2.49
CA ILE A 239 -21.11 2.50 2.70
C ILE A 239 -21.41 3.24 1.38
N VAL A 240 -20.40 3.51 0.53
CA VAL A 240 -20.65 4.13 -0.79
C VAL A 240 -21.49 3.22 -1.67
N THR A 241 -21.20 1.93 -1.71
CA THR A 241 -21.94 0.99 -2.58
C THR A 241 -23.38 0.75 -2.14
N GLY A 242 -23.67 0.83 -0.83
CA GLY A 242 -25.02 0.64 -0.29
C GLY A 242 -25.96 1.84 -0.49
N GLN A 243 -25.43 3.01 -0.85
CA GLN A 243 -26.19 4.25 -1.03
C GLN A 243 -26.74 4.44 -2.46
N ILE A 244 -26.56 3.45 -3.34
CA ILE A 244 -26.77 3.62 -4.78
C ILE A 244 -27.85 2.66 -5.25
N ASP A 245 -28.97 3.21 -5.71
CA ASP A 245 -30.02 2.46 -6.39
C ASP A 245 -29.57 2.13 -7.83
N PRO A 246 -29.36 0.85 -8.18
CA PRO A 246 -28.97 0.44 -9.53
C PRO A 246 -29.99 0.87 -10.60
N GLY A 247 -31.25 1.10 -10.22
CA GLY A 247 -32.34 1.51 -11.12
C GLY A 247 -32.38 3.00 -11.45
N SER A 248 -31.59 3.83 -10.76
CA SER A 248 -31.56 5.29 -10.97
C SER A 248 -30.73 5.75 -12.17
N PHE A 249 -30.01 4.82 -12.83
CA PHE A 249 -29.17 5.13 -13.99
C PHE A 249 -29.92 4.83 -15.29
N ASP A 250 -30.30 5.89 -16.00
CA ASP A 250 -30.77 5.80 -17.38
C ASP A 250 -29.68 5.16 -18.25
N GLY A 251 -30.04 4.14 -19.04
CA GLY A 251 -29.12 3.22 -19.75
C GLY A 251 -28.11 3.84 -20.74
N SER A 252 -28.09 5.17 -20.88
CA SER A 252 -27.08 5.91 -21.65
C SER A 252 -25.75 6.11 -20.91
N ARG A 253 -25.67 5.79 -19.61
CA ARG A 253 -24.45 5.95 -18.77
C ARG A 253 -24.13 4.70 -17.95
N ALA A 254 -23.90 3.56 -18.63
CA ALA A 254 -23.56 2.30 -17.97
C ALA A 254 -22.28 2.35 -17.11
N LEU A 255 -21.33 3.27 -17.38
CA LEU A 255 -20.05 3.35 -16.66
C LEU A 255 -20.18 3.91 -15.22
N PRO A 256 -20.90 5.02 -14.96
CA PRO A 256 -21.21 5.49 -13.60
C PRO A 256 -21.83 4.45 -12.66
N ALA A 257 -22.53 3.43 -13.17
CA ALA A 257 -23.12 2.38 -12.34
C ALA A 257 -22.07 1.44 -11.71
N PHE A 258 -20.91 1.23 -12.36
CA PHE A 258 -19.84 0.37 -11.86
C PHE A 258 -18.75 1.13 -11.08
N MET A 259 -18.72 2.45 -11.23
CA MET A 259 -17.75 3.33 -10.57
C MET A 259 -17.69 3.23 -9.03
N PRO A 260 -18.80 3.06 -8.30
CA PRO A 260 -18.81 2.87 -6.84
C PRO A 260 -18.07 1.62 -6.37
N ILE A 261 -17.90 0.65 -7.27
CA ILE A 261 -17.25 -0.62 -7.02
C ILE A 261 -15.79 -0.58 -7.47
N LEU A 262 -15.56 -0.08 -8.68
CA LEU A 262 -14.24 -0.08 -9.32
C LEU A 262 -13.21 0.69 -8.50
N LEU A 263 -13.64 1.78 -7.87
CA LEU A 263 -12.74 2.71 -7.24
C LEU A 263 -12.23 2.22 -5.87
N PRO A 264 -13.06 1.70 -4.96
CA PRO A 264 -12.61 0.89 -3.83
C PRO A 264 -11.64 -0.25 -4.15
N LEU A 265 -11.95 -1.02 -5.20
CA LEU A 265 -11.07 -2.09 -5.66
C LEU A 265 -9.74 -1.52 -6.19
N ALA A 266 -9.76 -0.34 -6.81
CA ALA A 266 -8.57 0.35 -7.27
C ALA A 266 -7.68 0.82 -6.11
N VAL A 267 -8.26 1.28 -5.00
CA VAL A 267 -7.51 1.63 -3.77
C VAL A 267 -6.78 0.42 -3.19
N LEU A 268 -7.48 -0.72 -3.14
CA LEU A 268 -6.93 -1.97 -2.62
C LEU A 268 -6.22 -2.80 -3.68
N LEU A 269 -6.09 -2.31 -4.92
CA LEU A 269 -5.58 -3.12 -6.03
C LEU A 269 -4.17 -3.62 -5.76
N LEU A 270 -3.26 -2.72 -5.34
CA LEU A 270 -1.89 -3.10 -4.99
C LEU A 270 -1.86 -4.09 -3.81
N PRO A 271 -2.49 -3.80 -2.66
CA PRO A 271 -2.60 -4.76 -1.55
C PRO A 271 -3.16 -6.12 -1.92
N LEU A 272 -4.29 -6.15 -2.62
CA LEU A 272 -4.94 -7.38 -3.04
C LEU A 272 -4.09 -8.16 -4.04
N THR A 273 -3.46 -7.47 -4.98
CA THR A 273 -2.59 -8.12 -5.97
C THR A 273 -1.40 -8.79 -5.30
N ASP A 274 -0.74 -8.12 -4.36
CA ASP A 274 0.38 -8.68 -3.62
C ASP A 274 -0.04 -9.90 -2.78
N MET A 275 -1.17 -9.80 -2.08
CA MET A 275 -1.76 -10.90 -1.32
C MET A 275 -2.13 -12.10 -2.22
N ILE A 276 -2.85 -11.87 -3.32
CA ILE A 276 -3.26 -12.93 -4.25
C ILE A 276 -2.04 -13.59 -4.89
N MET A 277 -1.05 -12.81 -5.35
CA MET A 277 0.19 -13.35 -5.90
C MET A 277 0.94 -14.20 -4.88
N ALA A 278 0.95 -13.80 -3.60
CA ALA A 278 1.54 -14.59 -2.53
C ALA A 278 0.79 -15.90 -2.30
N ILE A 279 -0.54 -15.86 -2.19
CA ILE A 279 -1.38 -17.04 -2.03
C ILE A 279 -1.17 -18.03 -3.18
N VAL A 280 -1.30 -17.56 -4.43
CA VAL A 280 -1.13 -18.41 -5.63
C VAL A 280 0.26 -19.04 -5.69
N ARG A 281 1.31 -18.30 -5.34
CA ARG A 281 2.69 -18.82 -5.35
C ARG A 281 2.92 -19.88 -4.27
N ARG A 282 2.34 -19.69 -3.07
CA ARG A 282 2.45 -20.64 -1.96
C ARG A 282 1.69 -21.94 -2.27
N THR A 283 0.44 -21.82 -2.73
CA THR A 283 -0.40 -22.99 -3.05
C THR A 283 0.13 -23.78 -4.24
N ARG A 284 0.70 -23.13 -5.26
CA ARG A 284 1.41 -23.81 -6.37
C ARG A 284 2.62 -24.63 -5.92
N LYS A 285 3.19 -24.34 -4.76
CA LYS A 285 4.28 -25.12 -4.15
C LYS A 285 3.78 -26.17 -3.15
N GLY A 286 2.46 -26.38 -3.04
CA GLY A 286 1.86 -27.28 -2.06
C GLY A 286 1.92 -26.76 -0.62
N LEU A 287 2.27 -25.49 -0.40
CA LEU A 287 2.30 -24.87 0.92
C LEU A 287 0.95 -24.25 1.27
N SER A 288 0.69 -24.08 2.56
CA SER A 288 -0.50 -23.36 3.02
C SER A 288 -0.50 -21.91 2.52
N PRO A 289 -1.68 -21.31 2.26
CA PRO A 289 -1.78 -19.89 1.91
C PRO A 289 -1.13 -18.95 2.94
N THR A 290 -1.07 -19.38 4.20
CA THR A 290 -0.54 -18.65 5.35
C THR A 290 0.94 -18.88 5.62
N HIS A 291 1.61 -19.71 4.81
CA HIS A 291 3.03 -19.98 4.97
C HIS A 291 3.86 -18.68 4.80
N PRO A 292 4.85 -18.41 5.68
CA PRO A 292 5.71 -17.24 5.54
C PRO A 292 6.41 -17.18 4.17
N ASP A 293 6.52 -15.99 3.58
CA ASP A 293 7.13 -15.76 2.27
C ASP A 293 7.84 -14.40 2.21
N ARG A 294 8.93 -14.30 1.46
CA ARG A 294 9.75 -13.09 1.28
C ARG A 294 9.63 -12.48 -0.12
N MET A 295 8.65 -12.91 -0.90
CA MET A 295 8.49 -12.51 -2.31
C MET A 295 7.37 -11.47 -2.53
N HIS A 296 7.06 -10.68 -1.50
CA HIS A 296 6.17 -9.51 -1.60
C HIS A 296 6.76 -8.46 -2.56
N MET A 297 5.90 -7.66 -3.19
CA MET A 297 6.29 -6.67 -4.22
C MET A 297 7.42 -5.76 -3.73
N HIS A 298 7.36 -5.31 -2.48
CA HIS A 298 8.38 -4.45 -1.89
C HIS A 298 9.74 -5.16 -1.74
N HIS A 299 9.77 -6.42 -1.33
CA HIS A 299 11.00 -7.22 -1.29
C HIS A 299 11.57 -7.45 -2.69
N ARG A 300 10.73 -7.62 -3.71
CA ARG A 300 11.19 -7.76 -5.10
C ARG A 300 11.84 -6.48 -5.62
N LEU A 301 11.30 -5.31 -5.26
CA LEU A 301 11.91 -4.01 -5.59
C LEU A 301 13.26 -3.83 -4.88
N LEU A 302 13.34 -4.18 -3.59
CA LEU A 302 14.60 -4.18 -2.84
C LEU A 302 15.65 -5.12 -3.47
N ALA A 303 15.25 -6.34 -3.82
CA ALA A 303 16.10 -7.33 -4.48
C ALA A 303 16.56 -6.88 -5.88
N ALA A 304 15.75 -6.08 -6.59
CA ALA A 304 16.13 -5.43 -7.86
C ALA A 304 17.08 -4.24 -7.67
N GLY A 305 17.46 -3.92 -6.43
CA GLY A 305 18.43 -2.89 -6.06
C GLY A 305 17.83 -1.54 -5.69
N HIS A 306 16.51 -1.39 -5.57
CA HIS A 306 15.95 -0.15 -5.04
C HIS A 306 16.32 0.00 -3.56
N SER A 307 16.67 1.22 -3.14
CA SER A 307 16.71 1.56 -1.72
C SER A 307 15.30 1.55 -1.12
N HIS A 308 15.18 1.37 0.19
CA HIS A 308 13.91 1.42 0.95
C HIS A 308 12.98 2.55 0.52
N ARG A 309 13.46 3.81 0.55
CA ARG A 309 12.71 5.00 0.13
C ARG A 309 12.22 4.92 -1.32
N ARG A 310 13.07 4.46 -2.24
CA ARG A 310 12.72 4.34 -3.67
C ARG A 310 11.64 3.28 -3.88
N ALA A 311 11.73 2.13 -3.19
CA ALA A 311 10.70 1.10 -3.28
C ALA A 311 9.34 1.64 -2.82
N VAL A 312 9.30 2.38 -1.71
CA VAL A 312 8.08 3.01 -1.20
C VAL A 312 7.52 4.04 -2.19
N LEU A 313 8.34 4.95 -2.73
CA LEU A 313 7.89 5.97 -3.69
C LEU A 313 7.40 5.35 -5.01
N VAL A 314 8.01 4.26 -5.48
CA VAL A 314 7.52 3.51 -6.66
C VAL A 314 6.16 2.90 -6.36
N MET A 315 5.96 2.32 -5.18
CA MET A 315 4.66 1.78 -4.78
C MET A 315 3.59 2.87 -4.64
N TYR A 316 3.95 4.06 -4.15
CA TYR A 316 3.05 5.22 -4.12
C TYR A 316 2.65 5.65 -5.52
N LEU A 317 3.61 5.69 -6.45
CA LEU A 317 3.35 6.03 -7.84
C LEU A 317 2.37 5.01 -8.47
N TRP A 318 2.58 3.71 -8.26
CA TRP A 318 1.66 2.69 -8.74
C TRP A 318 0.29 2.74 -8.06
N ALA A 319 0.22 3.10 -6.77
CA ALA A 319 -1.05 3.31 -6.06
C ALA A 319 -1.82 4.47 -6.69
N ALA A 320 -1.13 5.55 -7.05
CA ALA A 320 -1.74 6.69 -7.72
C ALA A 320 -2.21 6.32 -9.14
N VAL A 321 -1.38 5.61 -9.91
CA VAL A 321 -1.73 5.12 -11.26
C VAL A 321 -2.92 4.17 -11.23
N ALA A 322 -3.07 3.35 -10.19
CA ALA A 322 -4.21 2.45 -10.05
C ALA A 322 -5.50 3.21 -9.71
N SER A 323 -5.44 4.19 -8.80
CA SER A 323 -6.63 4.79 -8.19
C SER A 323 -7.10 6.09 -8.86
N PHE A 324 -6.21 6.97 -9.28
CA PHE A 324 -6.59 8.28 -9.84
C PHE A 324 -7.26 8.22 -11.22
N PRO A 325 -6.91 7.32 -12.16
CA PRO A 325 -7.67 7.20 -13.40
C PRO A 325 -9.14 6.87 -13.14
N VAL A 326 -9.42 6.00 -12.18
CA VAL A 326 -10.80 5.70 -11.80
C VAL A 326 -11.44 6.97 -11.23
N ALA A 327 -10.80 7.70 -10.32
CA ALA A 327 -11.36 8.97 -9.82
C ALA A 327 -11.58 10.01 -10.93
N ALA A 328 -10.70 10.07 -11.92
CA ALA A 328 -10.75 10.99 -13.06
C ALA A 328 -11.98 10.77 -13.96
N MET A 329 -12.56 9.56 -13.98
CA MET A 329 -13.81 9.29 -14.72
C MET A 329 -15.00 10.08 -14.18
N ALA A 330 -14.94 10.60 -12.95
CA ALA A 330 -15.97 11.50 -12.43
C ALA A 330 -15.88 12.93 -13.00
N PHE A 331 -14.74 13.29 -13.61
CA PHE A 331 -14.47 14.65 -14.11
C PHE A 331 -14.31 14.70 -15.63
N PHE A 332 -13.82 13.63 -16.23
CA PHE A 332 -13.43 13.59 -17.64
C PHE A 332 -14.12 12.43 -18.38
N PRO A 333 -14.40 12.59 -19.70
CA PRO A 333 -14.90 11.49 -20.52
C PRO A 333 -13.91 10.31 -20.57
N LEU A 334 -14.44 9.08 -20.66
CA LEU A 334 -13.65 7.84 -20.66
C LEU A 334 -12.45 7.86 -21.63
N PRO A 335 -12.55 8.33 -22.89
CA PRO A 335 -11.40 8.31 -23.81
C PRO A 335 -10.19 9.10 -23.27
N TRP A 336 -10.42 10.27 -22.67
CA TRP A 336 -9.36 11.09 -22.09
C TRP A 336 -8.74 10.44 -20.86
N VAL A 337 -9.56 9.81 -20.03
CA VAL A 337 -9.08 9.05 -18.87
C VAL A 337 -8.22 7.87 -19.32
N MET A 338 -8.62 7.12 -20.34
CA MET A 338 -7.86 5.98 -20.86
C MET A 338 -6.50 6.40 -21.43
N VAL A 339 -6.46 7.50 -22.18
CA VAL A 339 -5.20 8.08 -22.69
C VAL A 339 -4.31 8.53 -21.53
N GLY A 340 -4.88 9.26 -20.56
CA GLY A 340 -4.15 9.69 -19.36
C GLY A 340 -3.60 8.51 -18.55
N ALA A 341 -4.41 7.47 -18.36
CA ALA A 341 -4.02 6.24 -17.67
C ALA A 341 -2.87 5.52 -18.40
N ALA A 342 -2.95 5.39 -19.73
CA ALA A 342 -1.89 4.78 -20.53
C ALA A 342 -0.56 5.55 -20.42
N ILE A 343 -0.62 6.89 -20.48
CA ILE A 343 0.55 7.76 -20.27
C ILE A 343 1.11 7.59 -18.85
N ALA A 344 0.25 7.57 -17.85
CA ALA A 344 0.66 7.42 -16.45
C ALA A 344 1.29 6.05 -16.17
N ILE A 345 0.75 4.97 -16.75
CA ILE A 345 1.33 3.61 -16.70
C ILE A 345 2.70 3.60 -17.36
N LEU A 346 2.83 4.17 -18.57
CA LEU A 346 4.10 4.25 -19.26
C LEU A 346 5.14 5.03 -18.44
N PHE A 347 4.74 6.18 -17.91
CA PHE A 347 5.59 7.00 -17.04
C PHE A 347 6.03 6.23 -15.79
N ALA A 348 5.10 5.57 -15.09
CA ALA A 348 5.41 4.78 -13.91
C ALA A 348 6.33 3.61 -14.20
N PHE A 349 6.16 2.94 -15.35
CA PHE A 349 7.05 1.90 -15.81
C PHE A 349 8.47 2.44 -16.05
N VAL A 350 8.60 3.55 -16.79
CA VAL A 350 9.89 4.19 -17.08
C VAL A 350 10.59 4.61 -15.78
N VAL A 351 9.88 5.26 -14.85
CA VAL A 351 10.42 5.68 -13.56
C VAL A 351 10.86 4.47 -12.74
N THR A 352 10.06 3.39 -12.71
CA THR A 352 10.40 2.16 -12.00
C THR A 352 11.71 1.56 -12.52
N VAL A 353 11.84 1.45 -13.84
CA VAL A 353 13.04 0.88 -14.50
C VAL A 353 14.25 1.79 -14.35
N ASP A 354 14.11 3.10 -14.52
CA ASP A 354 15.22 4.05 -14.38
C ASP A 354 15.77 4.09 -12.94
N LEU A 355 14.90 3.90 -11.94
CA LEU A 355 15.30 3.83 -10.54
C LEU A 355 15.96 2.49 -10.16
N MET A 356 15.97 1.47 -11.04
CA MET A 356 16.70 0.20 -10.82
C MET A 356 18.20 0.39 -11.09
N PRO A 357 19.07 0.27 -10.07
CA PRO A 357 20.51 0.46 -10.26
C PRO A 357 21.15 -0.60 -11.18
N GLY A 358 20.62 -1.83 -11.17
CA GLY A 358 21.12 -2.92 -12.02
C GLY A 358 21.01 -2.64 -13.52
N VAL A 359 19.92 -1.98 -13.95
CA VAL A 359 19.70 -1.60 -15.35
C VAL A 359 20.64 -0.47 -15.75
N ARG A 360 20.82 0.54 -14.88
CA ARG A 360 21.77 1.64 -15.11
C ARG A 360 23.21 1.17 -15.21
N HIS A 361 23.63 0.20 -14.39
CA HIS A 361 24.97 -0.39 -14.47
C HIS A 361 25.16 -1.28 -15.71
N GLY A 362 24.14 -2.05 -16.10
CA GLY A 362 24.13 -2.84 -17.34
C GLY A 362 24.20 -1.96 -18.60
N LEU A 363 23.45 -0.85 -18.63
CA LEU A 363 23.45 0.08 -19.76
C LEU A 363 24.79 0.83 -19.86
N ARG A 364 25.35 1.30 -18.73
CA ARG A 364 26.66 1.97 -18.70
C ARG A 364 27.80 1.03 -19.11
N SER A 365 27.77 -0.23 -18.69
CA SER A 365 28.77 -1.22 -19.11
C SER A 365 28.64 -1.59 -20.60
N ALA A 366 27.42 -1.68 -21.14
CA ALA A 366 27.19 -1.86 -22.57
C ALA A 366 27.66 -0.66 -23.42
N LEU A 367 27.43 0.57 -22.93
CA LEU A 367 27.90 1.80 -23.59
C LEU A 367 29.42 1.91 -23.57
N ARG A 368 30.07 1.62 -22.43
CA ARG A 368 31.55 1.56 -22.35
C ARG A 368 32.13 0.51 -23.30
N ARG A 369 31.57 -0.70 -23.36
CA ARG A 369 32.00 -1.73 -24.33
C ARG A 369 31.85 -1.29 -25.79
N ARG A 370 30.84 -0.47 -26.12
CA ARG A 370 30.69 0.11 -27.47
C ARG A 370 31.74 1.18 -27.75
N GLN A 371 32.03 2.05 -26.78
CA GLN A 371 33.09 3.07 -26.89
C GLN A 371 34.48 2.43 -27.01
N ASP A 372 34.78 1.39 -26.22
CA ASP A 372 36.05 0.67 -26.31
C ASP A 372 36.21 -0.02 -27.68
N ARG A 373 35.14 -0.62 -28.23
CA ARG A 373 35.14 -1.19 -29.58
C ARG A 373 35.34 -0.14 -30.68
N GLN A 374 34.76 1.05 -30.53
CA GLN A 374 34.99 2.16 -31.46
C GLN A 374 36.40 2.72 -31.33
N GLY A 375 36.93 2.87 -30.11
CA GLY A 375 38.31 3.28 -29.85
C GLY A 375 39.31 2.30 -30.46
N GLN A 376 39.12 0.99 -30.27
CA GLN A 376 39.96 -0.04 -30.91
C GLN A 376 39.88 0.01 -32.43
N ARG A 377 38.70 0.24 -33.03
CA ARG A 377 38.57 0.41 -34.49
C ARG A 377 39.33 1.64 -35.02
N ILE A 378 39.31 2.76 -34.29
CA ILE A 378 40.02 3.98 -34.68
C ILE A 378 41.55 3.78 -34.59
N VAL A 379 42.03 3.10 -33.55
CA VAL A 379 43.46 2.77 -33.40
C VAL A 379 43.94 1.84 -34.52
N ILE A 380 43.16 0.80 -34.85
CA ILE A 380 43.47 -0.12 -35.95
C ILE A 380 43.49 0.63 -37.29
N SER A 381 42.51 1.50 -37.54
CA SER A 381 42.46 2.33 -38.75
C SER A 381 43.67 3.27 -38.88
N ARG A 382 44.13 3.90 -37.78
CA ARG A 382 45.33 4.74 -37.79
C ARG A 382 46.61 3.97 -38.05
N ASN A 383 46.75 2.77 -37.48
CA ASN A 383 47.89 1.89 -37.76
C ASN A 383 47.92 1.44 -39.22
N VAL A 384 46.76 1.18 -39.83
CA VAL A 384 46.65 0.82 -41.25
C VAL A 384 46.98 2.01 -42.18
N SER A 385 46.66 3.25 -41.78
CA SER A 385 46.99 4.44 -42.58
C SER A 385 48.39 5.01 -42.34
N GLY A 386 49.02 4.69 -41.20
CA GLY A 386 50.28 5.30 -40.75
C GLY A 386 51.55 4.54 -41.12
N THR A 387 51.46 3.23 -41.34
CA THR A 387 52.60 2.39 -41.73
C THR A 387 52.05 1.18 -42.47
N GLY A 388 52.30 1.12 -43.79
CA GLY A 388 51.82 0.06 -44.67
C GLY A 388 52.47 -1.31 -44.47
N GLU A 389 52.51 -1.80 -43.23
CA GLU A 389 52.90 -3.18 -42.92
C GLU A 389 51.91 -3.79 -41.93
N VAL A 390 51.17 -4.78 -42.41
CA VAL A 390 50.35 -5.66 -41.57
C VAL A 390 51.28 -6.69 -40.94
N THR A 391 51.90 -6.36 -39.81
CA THR A 391 52.58 -7.38 -38.99
C THR A 391 51.53 -8.23 -38.27
N ARG A 392 51.38 -9.50 -38.71
CA ARG A 392 50.65 -10.52 -37.94
C ARG A 392 51.34 -10.73 -36.59
N PRO A 393 50.62 -10.84 -35.46
CA PRO A 393 51.26 -11.22 -34.20
C PRO A 393 51.73 -12.68 -34.30
N ALA A 394 53.03 -12.89 -34.06
CA ALA A 394 53.60 -14.21 -33.90
C ALA A 394 53.03 -14.89 -32.64
N GLU A 395 52.77 -16.20 -32.73
CA GLU A 395 52.45 -17.03 -31.58
C GLU A 395 53.57 -16.96 -30.53
N GLY A 396 53.19 -16.74 -29.27
CA GLY A 396 54.05 -16.98 -28.12
C GLY A 396 54.90 -15.79 -27.68
N GLN A 397 54.33 -14.92 -26.86
CA GLN A 397 55.06 -14.22 -25.78
C GLN A 397 54.07 -13.64 -24.78
N ALA A 398 54.09 -14.18 -23.56
CA ALA A 398 53.30 -13.72 -22.43
C ALA A 398 53.80 -12.34 -21.93
N PRO A 399 52.91 -11.40 -21.57
CA PRO A 399 53.33 -10.23 -20.80
C PRO A 399 53.51 -10.61 -19.34
N GLN A 400 54.75 -10.52 -18.88
CA GLN A 400 55.11 -10.52 -17.46
C GLN A 400 54.54 -9.28 -16.75
N GLY A 401 54.02 -9.46 -15.53
CA GLY A 401 53.99 -8.42 -14.51
C GLY A 401 52.61 -7.85 -14.12
N ALA A 402 51.99 -8.43 -13.08
CA ALA A 402 51.46 -7.68 -11.94
C ALA A 402 50.97 -8.67 -10.84
N ALA A 403 51.83 -8.81 -9.84
CA ALA A 403 51.71 -9.42 -8.50
C ALA A 403 50.34 -9.91 -7.99
N VAL A 404 50.31 -11.19 -7.61
CA VAL A 404 49.44 -11.77 -6.57
C VAL A 404 50.29 -11.93 -5.30
N PRO A 405 49.89 -11.45 -4.12
CA PRO A 405 50.60 -11.78 -2.90
C PRO A 405 50.13 -13.14 -2.38
N ALA A 406 51.04 -14.11 -2.35
CA ALA A 406 50.88 -15.34 -1.59
C ALA A 406 51.23 -15.07 -0.11
N GLN A 407 50.32 -15.41 0.81
CA GLN A 407 50.70 -15.71 2.19
C GLN A 407 50.73 -17.22 2.37
N SER A 408 51.90 -17.68 2.83
CA SER A 408 52.29 -19.01 3.23
C SER A 408 51.42 -19.59 4.35
N GLY A 409 51.15 -20.88 4.26
CA GLY A 409 50.48 -21.66 5.32
C GLY A 409 51.43 -22.24 6.37
N SER A 410 50.80 -22.81 7.40
CA SER A 410 51.22 -23.96 8.23
C SER A 410 50.09 -24.17 9.25
N SER A 411 49.18 -25.12 9.05
CA SER A 411 49.26 -26.55 9.42
C SER A 411 48.87 -26.84 10.87
N GLU A 412 47.98 -27.85 10.99
CA GLU A 412 47.73 -28.76 12.12
C GLU A 412 46.80 -28.35 13.27
N GLY A 413 45.91 -29.30 13.64
CA GLY A 413 45.37 -29.34 15.00
C GLY A 413 43.96 -29.91 15.19
N THR A 414 43.80 -31.21 15.00
CA THR A 414 42.65 -32.09 15.29
C THR A 414 42.09 -32.04 16.73
N ARG A 415 40.81 -32.48 16.89
CA ARG A 415 40.06 -32.88 18.12
C ARG A 415 39.39 -31.70 18.84
N GLN A 416 38.08 -31.67 19.13
CA GLN A 416 37.09 -32.68 19.57
C GLN A 416 35.68 -32.31 19.13
#